data_AF-X0YNA1-F1
#
_entry.id   AF-X0YNA1-F1
#
_cell.length_a   1.000
_cell.length_b   1.000
_cell.length_c   1.000
_cell.angle_alpha   90.00
_cell.angle_beta   90.00
_cell.angle_gamma   90.00
#
_symmetry.space_group_name_H-M   'P 1'
#
loop_
_entity.id
_entity.type
_entity.pdbx_description
1 polymer ?
#
loop_
_entity_poly.entity_id
_entity_poly.type
_entity_poly.pdbx_seq_one_letter_code
_entity_poly.pdbx_strand_id
1 'polypeptide(L)'
;MPRFLFRDSRKMEKKIDQAQVRKVAKLSRLDLTEAEVEEFTGQLSAILEYVEKMNELDTTNVEPLAHCLPVSNVFREDSVKESLGN
;
A
#
# COMPACT_ATOMS: atom_id res chain seq x y z
N MET A 1 -31.42 3.89 31.85
CA MET A 1 -30.88 3.80 30.48
C MET A 1 -29.37 3.63 30.59
N PRO A 2 -28.81 2.45 30.26
CA PRO A 2 -27.46 2.07 30.68
C PRO A 2 -26.35 2.61 29.76
N ARG A 3 -25.20 2.80 30.39
CA ARG A 3 -23.94 3.34 29.89
C ARG A 3 -23.15 2.22 29.19
N PHE A 4 -23.01 2.28 27.87
CA PHE A 4 -22.23 1.30 27.11
C PHE A 4 -20.72 1.57 27.31
N LEU A 5 -20.12 0.80 28.23
CA LEU A 5 -18.68 0.56 28.28
C LEU A 5 -18.37 -0.55 27.27
N PHE A 6 -17.97 -0.19 26.05
CA PHE A 6 -17.37 -1.14 25.11
C PHE A 6 -15.88 -0.85 25.01
N ARG A 7 -15.12 -1.29 26.03
CA ARG A 7 -13.67 -1.41 25.94
C ARG A 7 -13.37 -2.70 25.21
N ASP A 8 -13.40 -2.65 23.88
CA ASP A 8 -12.91 -3.75 23.05
C ASP A 8 -11.38 -3.72 23.10
N SER A 9 -10.79 -4.45 24.04
CA SER A 9 -9.35 -4.70 24.12
C SER A 9 -8.92 -5.68 23.01
N ARG A 10 -9.22 -5.36 21.76
CA ARG A 10 -8.54 -6.01 20.63
C ARG A 10 -7.06 -5.67 20.76
N LYS A 11 -6.24 -6.70 21.00
CA LYS A 11 -4.79 -6.61 20.92
C LYS A 11 -4.45 -5.88 19.61
N MET A 12 -3.64 -4.82 19.70
CA MET A 12 -2.93 -4.27 18.55
C MET A 12 -1.93 -5.33 18.09
N GLU A 13 -2.41 -6.29 17.30
CA GLU A 13 -1.57 -7.32 16.72
C GLU A 13 -0.83 -6.67 15.53
N LYS A 14 0.46 -6.38 15.72
CA LYS A 14 1.30 -5.82 14.64
C LYS A 14 1.25 -6.75 13.42
N LYS A 15 0.54 -6.31 12.38
CA LYS A 15 0.40 -7.02 11.09
C LYS A 15 1.70 -7.06 10.28
N ILE A 16 2.64 -6.18 10.60
CA ILE A 16 3.95 -6.11 9.98
C ILE A 16 5.03 -5.92 11.05
N ASP A 17 6.17 -6.58 10.87
CA ASP A 17 7.32 -6.45 11.76
C ASP A 17 8.37 -5.44 11.22
N GLN A 18 9.33 -5.06 12.06
CA GLN A 18 10.39 -4.11 11.68
C GLN A 18 11.29 -4.65 10.55
N ALA A 19 11.48 -5.98 10.45
CA ALA A 19 12.30 -6.57 9.40
C ALA A 19 11.62 -6.44 8.03
N GLN A 20 10.29 -6.60 7.99
CA GLN A 20 9.47 -6.34 6.82
C GLN A 20 9.48 -4.87 6.43
N VAL A 21 9.38 -3.94 7.39
CA VAL A 21 9.52 -2.50 7.12
C VAL A 21 10.87 -2.18 6.47
N ARG A 22 11.98 -2.68 7.04
CA ARG A 22 13.32 -2.50 6.46
C ARG A 22 13.46 -3.12 5.07
N LYS A 23 12.85 -4.28 4.85
CA LYS A 23 12.84 -4.95 3.54
C LYS A 23 12.14 -4.08 2.49
N VAL A 24 10.96 -3.54 2.83
CA VAL A 24 10.21 -2.64 1.94
C VAL A 24 10.99 -1.35 1.69
N ALA A 25 11.58 -0.75 2.73
CA ALA A 25 12.42 0.44 2.59
C ALA A 25 13.58 0.21 1.61
N LYS A 26 14.28 -0.93 1.71
CA LYS A 26 15.35 -1.32 0.79
C LYS A 26 14.86 -1.45 -0.66
N LEU A 27 13.69 -2.05 -0.87
CA LEU A 27 13.09 -2.18 -2.21
C LEU A 27 12.72 -0.81 -2.81
N SER A 28 12.27 0.10 -1.95
CA SER A 28 11.90 1.48 -2.31
C SER A 28 13.07 2.46 -2.31
N ARG A 29 14.31 2.00 -2.04
CA ARG A 29 15.52 2.84 -1.93
C ARG A 29 15.40 3.97 -0.89
N LEU A 30 14.71 3.70 0.21
CA LEU A 30 14.59 4.61 1.35
C LEU A 30 15.59 4.20 2.43
N ASP A 31 16.38 5.17 2.88
CA ASP A 31 17.22 5.01 4.07
C ASP A 31 16.42 5.50 5.28
N LEU A 32 16.28 4.65 6.30
CA LEU A 32 15.45 4.91 7.47
C LEU A 32 16.28 4.79 8.73
N THR A 33 16.08 5.75 9.63
CA THR A 33 16.61 5.69 10.99
C THR A 33 15.86 4.66 11.84
N GLU A 34 16.44 4.24 12.96
CA GLU A 34 15.81 3.31 13.90
C GLU A 34 14.47 3.84 14.45
N ALA A 35 14.39 5.15 14.71
CA ALA A 35 13.17 5.79 15.19
C ALA A 35 12.06 5.75 14.14
N GLU A 36 12.38 6.03 12.87
CA GLU A 36 11.43 5.94 11.76
C GLU A 36 10.97 4.50 11.52
N VAL A 37 11.85 3.51 11.69
CA VAL A 37 11.45 2.10 11.57
C VAL A 37 10.42 1.72 12.64
N GLU A 38 10.60 2.17 13.88
CA GLU A 38 9.63 1.93 14.95
C GLU A 38 8.28 2.62 14.66
N GLU A 39 8.32 3.90 14.27
CA GLU A 39 7.15 4.69 13.94
C GLU A 39 6.37 4.07 12.77
N PHE A 40 7.05 3.79 11.66
CA PHE A 40 6.43 3.25 10.44
C PHE A 40 5.92 1.83 10.65
N THR A 41 6.53 1.04 11.53
CA THR A 41 5.96 -0.28 11.89
C THR A 41 4.56 -0.14 12.48
N GLY A 42 4.34 0.85 13.35
CA GLY A 42 3.03 1.13 13.93
C GLY A 42 2.03 1.66 12.91
N GLN A 43 2.45 2.67 12.13
CA GLN A 43 1.59 3.30 11.12
C GLN A 43 1.18 2.33 10.01
N LEU A 44 2.13 1.54 9.48
CA LEU A 44 1.84 0.55 8.44
C LEU A 44 0.96 -0.58 8.96
N SER A 45 1.13 -1.01 10.22
CA SER A 45 0.23 -2.00 10.83
C SER A 45 -1.22 -1.49 10.82
N ALA A 46 -1.45 -0.24 11.24
CA ALA A 46 -2.79 0.36 11.25
C ALA A 46 -3.40 0.52 9.84
N ILE A 47 -2.58 0.86 8.84
CA ILE A 47 -3.03 0.95 7.43
C ILE A 47 -3.43 -0.44 6.91
N LEU A 48 -2.63 -1.48 7.17
CA LEU A 48 -2.94 -2.84 6.74
C LEU A 48 -4.21 -3.37 7.40
N GLU A 49 -4.41 -3.12 8.70
CA GLU A 49 -5.66 -3.43 9.40
C GLU A 49 -6.87 -2.74 8.77
N TYR A 50 -6.72 -1.49 8.31
CA TYR A 50 -7.80 -0.79 7.63
C TYR A 50 -8.11 -1.39 6.25
N VAL A 51 -7.08 -1.76 5.49
CA VAL A 51 -7.23 -2.41 4.17
C VAL A 51 -7.90 -3.78 4.27
N GLU A 52 -7.72 -4.51 5.37
CA GLU A 52 -8.36 -5.82 5.58
C GLU A 52 -9.89 -5.76 5.49
N LYS A 53 -10.53 -4.61 5.73
CA LYS A 53 -11.97 -4.42 5.54
C LYS A 53 -12.42 -4.72 4.11
N MET A 54 -11.53 -4.56 3.13
CA MET A 54 -11.84 -4.86 1.72
C MET A 54 -12.04 -6.35 1.47
N ASN A 55 -11.50 -7.24 2.32
CA ASN A 55 -11.66 -8.70 2.19
C ASN A 55 -13.07 -9.20 2.56
N GLU A 56 -13.92 -8.34 3.13
CA GLU A 56 -15.32 -8.67 3.46
C GLU A 56 -16.21 -8.77 2.22
N LEU A 57 -15.75 -8.28 1.06
CA LEU A 57 -16.49 -8.27 -0.19
C LEU A 57 -16.10 -9.46 -1.08
N ASP A 58 -17.10 -10.16 -1.63
CA ASP A 58 -16.88 -11.24 -2.60
C ASP A 58 -16.60 -10.66 -4.00
N THR A 59 -15.39 -10.92 -4.52
CA THR A 59 -14.94 -10.49 -5.84
C THR A 59 -14.70 -11.66 -6.80
N THR A 60 -15.16 -12.88 -6.48
CA THR A 60 -14.87 -14.11 -7.25
C THR A 60 -15.22 -14.02 -8.74
N ASN A 61 -16.27 -13.27 -9.09
CA ASN A 61 -16.74 -13.10 -10.47
C ASN A 61 -16.60 -11.64 -10.97
N VAL A 62 -15.74 -10.85 -10.33
CA VAL A 62 -15.50 -9.45 -10.71
C VAL A 62 -14.12 -9.35 -11.36
N GLU A 63 -14.10 -8.97 -12.63
CA GLU A 63 -12.84 -8.75 -13.36
C GLU A 63 -12.06 -7.54 -12.79
N PRO A 64 -10.73 -7.65 -12.58
CA PRO A 64 -9.91 -6.53 -12.12
C PRO A 64 -9.87 -5.38 -13.13
N LEU A 65 -9.98 -4.14 -12.63
CA LEU A 65 -9.91 -2.93 -13.46
C LEU A 65 -8.47 -2.38 -13.50
N ALA A 66 -7.72 -2.69 -14.56
CA ALA A 66 -6.35 -2.17 -14.75
C ALA A 66 -6.31 -0.76 -15.36
N HIS A 67 -7.17 -0.48 -16.34
CA HIS A 67 -7.29 0.81 -17.00
C HIS A 67 -8.76 1.25 -16.96
N CYS A 68 -9.02 2.47 -16.51
CA CYS A 68 -10.39 3.02 -16.47
C CYS A 68 -10.96 3.33 -17.87
N LEU A 69 -10.08 3.48 -18.87
CA LEU A 69 -10.44 3.72 -20.27
C LEU A 69 -10.11 2.50 -21.14
N PRO A 70 -10.82 2.32 -22.26
CA PRO A 70 -10.48 1.27 -23.22
C PRO A 70 -9.03 1.38 -23.70
N VAL A 71 -8.30 0.28 -23.61
CA VAL A 71 -6.92 0.22 -24.09
C VAL A 71 -6.93 0.02 -25.60
N SER A 72 -6.12 0.81 -26.30
CA SER A 72 -5.83 0.60 -27.72
C SER A 72 -4.33 0.75 -27.96
N ASN A 73 -3.83 0.18 -29.05
CA ASN A 73 -2.42 0.31 -29.40
C ASN A 73 -2.14 1.74 -29.89
N VAL A 74 -1.40 2.51 -29.09
CA VAL A 74 -0.95 3.85 -29.45
C VAL A 74 0.51 3.78 -29.89
N PHE A 75 0.74 3.89 -31.20
CA PHE A 75 2.08 3.84 -31.77
C PHE A 75 2.70 5.24 -31.88
N ARG A 76 4.02 5.31 -31.70
CA ARG A 76 4.83 6.46 -32.05
C ARG A 76 5.42 6.24 -33.44
N GLU A 77 5.42 7.27 -34.29
CA GLU A 77 6.17 7.24 -35.56
C GLU A 77 7.66 6.99 -35.33
N ASP A 78 8.27 6.19 -36.20
CA ASP A 78 9.70 5.92 -36.17
C ASP A 78 10.50 7.03 -36.85
N SER A 79 10.45 8.22 -36.25
CA SER A 79 11.19 9.40 -36.69
C SER A 79 12.20 9.84 -35.62
N VAL A 80 13.35 10.36 -36.07
CA VAL A 80 14.39 10.92 -35.19
C VAL A 80 13.86 12.21 -34.56
N LYS A 81 14.10 12.37 -33.25
CA LYS A 81 13.84 13.61 -32.52
C LYS A 81 15.13 14.06 -31.86
N GLU A 82 15.33 15.38 -31.79
CA GLU A 82 16.47 15.96 -31.09
C GLU A 82 16.50 15.47 -29.64
N SER A 83 17.68 15.00 -29.21
CA SER A 83 17.92 14.62 -27.81
C SER A 83 18.10 15.87 -26.94
N LEU A 84 18.00 15.69 -25.62
CA LEU A 84 18.40 16.75 -24.69
C LEU A 84 19.90 17.04 -24.88
N GLY A 85 20.26 18.31 -25.12
CA GLY A 85 21.66 18.74 -25.21
C GLY A 85 22.36 18.67 -23.84
N ASN A 86 23.67 18.38 -23.86
CA ASN A 86 24.51 18.37 -22.65
C ASN A 86 24.79 19.77 -22.11
#